data_AF-A0A961DFX5-F1
#
_entry.id   AF-A0A961DFX5-F1
#
_cell.length_a   1.000
_cell.length_b   1.000
_cell.length_c   1.000
_cell.angle_alpha   90.00
_cell.angle_beta   90.00
_cell.angle_gamma   90.00
#
_symmetry.space_group_name_H-M   'P 1'
#
loop_
_entity.id
_entity.type
_entity.pdbx_description
1 polymer ?
#
loop_
_entity_poly.entity_id
_entity_poly.type
_entity_poly.pdbx_seq_one_letter_code
_entity_poly.pdbx_strand_id
1 'polypeptide(L)'
;MVEFTLRRTRSRAKYPNRIREYRLRAGLSQKRLGELLGKGRCIISLWERGRRLPSLPNVFRLAKTLGTLSEALYAALYSPKPEEKPTNAKKV
;
A
#
# COMPACT_ATOMS: atom_id res chain seq x y z
N MET A 1 15.41 -20.44 -6.71
CA MET A 1 14.86 -20.11 -5.38
C MET A 1 15.26 -18.66 -5.10
N VAL A 2 14.32 -17.71 -5.01
CA VAL A 2 14.67 -16.28 -4.90
C VAL A 2 14.76 -15.91 -3.41
N GLU A 3 15.95 -15.53 -2.96
CA GLU A 3 16.24 -15.05 -1.60
C GLU A 3 15.48 -13.74 -1.32
N PHE A 4 14.37 -13.80 -0.57
CA PHE A 4 13.53 -12.63 -0.26
C PHE A 4 13.87 -12.05 1.11
N THR A 5 14.85 -11.15 1.15
CA THR A 5 15.27 -10.48 2.40
C THR A 5 14.14 -9.66 3.06
N LEU A 6 13.83 -9.97 4.32
CA LEU A 6 12.89 -9.22 5.15
C LEU A 6 13.51 -7.89 5.61
N ARG A 7 13.43 -6.85 4.78
CA ARG A 7 13.81 -5.50 5.24
C ARG A 7 12.74 -4.91 6.17
N ARG A 8 12.94 -5.05 7.49
CA ARG A 8 12.16 -4.40 8.54
C ARG A 8 12.48 -2.91 8.56
N THR A 9 11.55 -2.07 8.11
CA THR A 9 11.71 -0.60 8.17
C THR A 9 11.53 -0.09 9.59
N ARG A 10 12.48 0.69 10.10
CA ARG A 10 12.52 1.22 11.48
C ARG A 10 11.45 2.28 11.83
N SER A 11 10.64 2.78 10.87
CA SER A 11 9.60 3.80 11.15
C SER A 11 8.21 3.35 10.67
N ARG A 12 7.14 3.82 11.35
CA ARG A 12 5.74 3.64 10.89
C ARG A 12 5.55 4.17 9.47
N ALA A 13 4.78 3.44 8.67
CA ALA A 13 4.39 3.82 7.32
C ALA A 13 3.34 4.93 7.36
N LYS A 14 3.44 5.93 6.47
CA LYS A 14 2.41 6.98 6.33
C LYS A 14 1.10 6.40 5.78
N TYR A 15 1.21 5.42 4.89
CA TYR A 15 0.10 4.68 4.30
C TYR A 15 0.26 3.17 4.56
N PRO A 16 -0.19 2.66 5.72
CA PRO A 16 -0.17 1.22 6.02
C PRO A 16 -0.87 0.42 4.91
N ASN A 17 -0.23 -0.66 4.46
CA ASN A 17 -0.75 -1.50 3.38
C ASN A 17 -0.17 -2.92 3.43
N ARG A 18 -0.74 -3.81 2.60
CA ARG A 18 -0.35 -5.23 2.48
C ARG A 18 0.19 -5.60 1.09
N ILE A 19 0.60 -4.62 0.27
CA ILE A 19 1.04 -4.87 -1.11
C ILE A 19 2.17 -5.90 -1.18
N ARG A 20 3.16 -5.79 -0.29
CA ARG A 20 4.31 -6.72 -0.26
C ARG A 20 3.86 -8.16 -0.01
N GLU A 21 2.94 -8.36 0.92
CA GLU A 21 2.42 -9.68 1.28
C GLU A 21 1.76 -10.35 0.06
N TYR A 22 0.83 -9.63 -0.59
CA TYR A 22 0.16 -10.12 -1.78
C TYR A 22 1.11 -10.33 -2.97
N ARG A 23 2.08 -9.44 -3.17
CA ARG A 23 3.11 -9.60 -4.21
C ARG A 23 3.92 -10.88 -3.99
N LEU A 24 4.32 -11.17 -2.75
CA LEU A 24 5.10 -12.37 -2.44
C LEU A 24 4.26 -13.64 -2.60
N ARG A 25 2.98 -13.63 -2.23
CA ARG A 25 2.05 -14.74 -2.50
C ARG A 25 1.89 -15.03 -3.99
N ALA A 26 1.90 -13.98 -4.81
CA ALA A 26 1.88 -14.10 -6.27
C ALA A 26 3.23 -14.51 -6.89
N GLY A 27 4.29 -14.73 -6.09
CA GLY A 27 5.61 -15.12 -6.58
C GLY A 27 6.34 -14.03 -7.37
N LEU A 28 5.93 -12.76 -7.24
CA LEU A 28 6.44 -11.67 -8.06
C LEU A 28 7.60 -10.93 -7.38
N SER A 29 8.64 -10.59 -8.14
CA SER A 29 9.63 -9.59 -7.73
C SER A 29 9.04 -8.17 -7.82
N GLN A 30 9.63 -7.19 -7.11
CA GLN A 30 9.21 -5.78 -7.24
C GLN A 30 9.38 -5.26 -8.67
N LYS A 31 10.43 -5.71 -9.37
CA LYS A 31 10.67 -5.38 -10.77
C LYS A 31 9.54 -5.93 -11.65
N ARG A 32 9.18 -7.20 -11.46
CA ARG A 32 8.12 -7.85 -12.25
C ARG A 32 6.75 -7.21 -12.01
N LEU A 33 6.40 -6.89 -10.77
CA LEU A 33 5.16 -6.15 -10.48
C LEU A 33 5.17 -4.76 -11.13
N GLY A 34 6.32 -4.08 -11.14
CA GLY A 34 6.50 -2.81 -11.83
C GLY A 34 6.24 -2.92 -13.33
N GLU A 35 6.83 -3.90 -14.00
CA GLU A 35 6.62 -4.18 -15.43
C GLU A 35 5.14 -4.40 -15.75
N LEU A 36 4.45 -5.24 -14.97
CA LEU A 36 3.01 -5.51 -15.15
C LEU A 36 2.13 -4.26 -15.01
N LEU A 37 2.60 -3.24 -14.27
CA LEU A 37 1.87 -2.00 -14.02
C LEU A 37 2.38 -0.82 -14.85
N GLY A 38 3.40 -1.01 -15.70
CA GLY A 38 4.08 0.08 -16.41
C GLY A 38 4.72 1.09 -15.44
N LYS A 39 5.34 0.60 -14.36
CA LYS A 39 6.01 1.40 -13.31
C LYS A 39 7.40 0.90 -13.02
N GLY A 40 8.28 1.80 -12.60
CA GLY A 40 9.61 1.43 -12.12
C GLY A 40 9.58 0.69 -10.78
N ARG A 41 10.53 -0.24 -10.57
CA ARG A 41 10.73 -0.97 -9.30
C ARG A 41 10.79 -0.05 -8.07
N CYS A 42 11.37 1.15 -8.22
CA CYS A 42 11.46 2.13 -7.14
C CYS A 42 10.08 2.63 -6.67
N ILE A 43 9.12 2.79 -7.59
CA ILE A 43 7.74 3.18 -7.25
C ILE A 43 7.06 2.07 -6.44
N ILE A 44 7.21 0.81 -6.85
CA ILE A 44 6.69 -0.35 -6.10
C ILE A 44 7.26 -0.38 -4.68
N SER A 45 8.57 -0.15 -4.52
CA SER A 45 9.22 -0.07 -3.22
C SER A 45 8.71 1.08 -2.35
N LEU A 46 8.33 2.24 -2.93
CA LEU A 46 7.72 3.35 -2.20
C LEU A 46 6.30 3.01 -1.72
N TRP A 47 5.52 2.33 -2.56
CA TRP A 47 4.17 1.88 -2.23
C TRP A 47 4.19 0.82 -1.13
N GLU A 48 5.02 -0.22 -1.24
CA GLU A 48 5.14 -1.29 -0.23
C GLU A 48 5.58 -0.78 1.14
N ARG A 49 6.42 0.26 1.17
CA ARG A 49 6.84 0.90 2.44
C ARG A 49 5.83 1.91 2.96
N GLY A 50 4.73 2.14 2.24
CA GLY A 50 3.71 3.12 2.57
C GLY A 50 4.27 4.55 2.66
N ARG A 51 5.32 4.86 1.89
CA ARG A 51 5.89 6.21 1.78
C ARG A 51 5.10 7.10 0.82
N ARG A 52 4.46 6.48 -0.17
CA ARG A 52 3.61 7.14 -1.16
C ARG A 52 2.36 6.30 -1.40
N LEU A 53 1.21 6.97 -1.53
CA LEU A 53 -0.02 6.33 -1.97
C LEU A 53 -0.06 6.26 -3.51
N PRO A 54 -0.41 5.12 -4.12
CA PRO A 54 -0.72 5.05 -5.54
C PRO A 54 -1.91 5.94 -5.87
N SER A 55 -2.00 6.41 -7.11
CA SER A 55 -3.26 7.01 -7.58
C SER A 55 -4.37 5.97 -7.65
N LEU A 56 -5.63 6.41 -7.56
CA LEU A 56 -6.78 5.52 -7.54
C LEU A 56 -6.81 4.48 -8.68
N PRO A 57 -6.53 4.84 -9.97
CA PRO A 57 -6.44 3.83 -11.03
C PRO A 57 -5.36 2.77 -10.79
N ASN A 58 -4.23 3.17 -10.18
CA ASN A 58 -3.16 2.22 -9.86
C ASN A 58 -3.50 1.31 -8.69
N VAL A 59 -4.35 1.74 -7.75
CA VAL A 59 -4.87 0.87 -6.68
C VAL A 59 -5.71 -0.23 -7.28
N PHE A 60 -6.61 0.09 -8.22
CA PHE A 60 -7.42 -0.93 -8.91
C PHE A 60 -6.57 -1.87 -9.78
N ARG A 61 -5.58 -1.34 -10.50
CA ARG A 61 -4.63 -2.18 -11.26
C ARG A 61 -3.84 -3.10 -10.33
N LEU A 62 -3.32 -2.59 -9.21
CA LEU A 62 -2.64 -3.40 -8.20
C LEU A 62 -3.52 -4.55 -7.70
N ALA A 63 -4.76 -4.23 -7.31
CA ALA A 63 -5.75 -5.20 -6.85
C ALA A 63 -5.96 -6.30 -7.90
N LYS A 64 -6.21 -5.91 -9.16
CA LYS A 64 -6.39 -6.86 -10.27
C LYS A 64 -5.14 -7.71 -10.54
N THR A 65 -3.96 -7.09 -10.61
CA THR A 65 -2.69 -7.80 -10.87
C THR A 65 -2.32 -8.77 -9.75
N LEU A 66 -2.67 -8.45 -8.50
CA LEU A 66 -2.38 -9.27 -7.34
C LEU A 66 -3.53 -10.24 -6.98
N GLY A 67 -4.60 -10.29 -7.79
CA GLY A 67 -5.72 -11.20 -7.57
C GLY A 67 -6.48 -10.94 -6.27
N THR A 68 -6.64 -9.69 -5.87
CA THR A 68 -7.29 -9.31 -4.60
C THR A 68 -8.12 -8.04 -4.75
N LEU A 69 -8.85 -7.64 -3.69
CA LEU A 69 -9.55 -6.37 -3.59
C LEU A 69 -8.61 -5.24 -3.11
N SER A 70 -8.93 -3.99 -3.47
CA SER A 70 -8.23 -2.79 -3.00
C SER A 70 -8.31 -2.64 -1.48
N GLU A 71 -9.43 -3.03 -0.88
CA GLU A 71 -9.64 -3.07 0.57
C GLU A 71 -8.62 -3.97 1.27
N ALA A 72 -8.38 -5.17 0.75
CA ALA A 72 -7.41 -6.08 1.32
C ALA A 72 -5.98 -5.51 1.26
N LEU A 73 -5.67 -4.68 0.26
CA LEU A 73 -4.38 -3.99 0.17
C LEU A 73 -4.26 -2.82 1.15
N TYR A 74 -5.36 -2.13 1.46
CA TYR A 74 -5.39 -0.88 2.22
C TYR A 74 -6.46 -0.87 3.33
N ALA A 75 -6.58 -1.94 4.11
CA ALA A 75 -7.66 -2.11 5.10
C ALA A 75 -7.80 -0.92 6.09
N ALA A 76 -6.67 -0.33 6.50
CA ALA A 76 -6.66 0.83 7.40
C ALA A 76 -7.30 2.11 6.81
N LEU A 77 -7.47 2.18 5.48
CA LEU A 77 -8.13 3.31 4.81
C LEU A 77 -9.63 3.08 4.61
N TYR A 78 -10.12 1.86 4.84
CA TYR A 78 -11.55 1.51 4.75
C TYR A 78 -12.26 1.63 6.10
N SER A 79 -11.54 1.94 7.18
CA SER A 79 -12.16 2.24 8.46
C SER A 79 -12.92 3.57 8.38
N PRO A 80 -14.11 3.68 8.99
CA PRO A 80 -14.80 4.96 9.10
C PRO A 80 -13.85 5.98 9.73
N LYS A 81 -13.81 7.19 9.17
CA LYS A 81 -13.00 8.30 9.70
C LYS A 81 -13.36 8.41 11.19
N PRO A 82 -12.40 8.37 12.13
CA PRO A 82 -12.73 8.56 13.53
C PRO A 82 -13.45 9.89 13.64
N GLU A 83 -14.65 9.86 14.23
CA GLU A 83 -15.49 11.04 14.39
C GLU A 83 -14.64 12.17 14.98
N GLU A 84 -14.43 13.23 14.21
CA GLU A 84 -13.89 14.48 14.71
C GLU A 84 -14.93 15.03 15.70
N LYS A 85 -14.76 14.74 17.00
CA LYS A 85 -15.56 15.39 18.03
C LYS A 85 -15.45 16.91 17.78
N PRO A 86 -16.56 17.65 17.66
CA PRO A 86 -16.50 19.07 17.38
C PRO A 86 -15.72 19.73 18.53
N THR A 87 -14.57 20.31 18.19
CA THR A 87 -13.77 21.14 19.10
C THR A 87 -14.59 22.40 19.41
N ASN A 88 -15.47 22.30 20.41
CA ASN A 88 -16.17 23.45 20.96
C ASN A 88 -15.19 24.25 21.83
N ALA A 89 -14.74 25.39 21.33
CA ALA A 89 -14.22 26.50 22.13
C ALA A 89 -14.19 27.78 21.28
N LYS A 90 -15.37 28.25 20.85
CA LYS A 90 -15.56 29.70 20.72
C LYS A 90 -15.76 30.23 22.14
N LYS A 91 -14.66 30.61 22.78
CA LYS A 91 -14.67 31.37 24.02
C LYS A 91 -15.12 32.79 23.65
N VAL A 92 -16.37 33.11 23.99
CA VAL A 92 -16.88 34.48 24.09
C VAL A 92 -16.20 35.16 25.27
#